data_AF-A0A941LNS9-F1
#
_entry.id   AF-A0A941LNS9-F1
#
_cell.length_a   1.000
_cell.length_b   1.000
_cell.length_c   1.000
_cell.angle_alpha   90.00
_cell.angle_beta   90.00
_cell.angle_gamma   90.00
#
_symmetry.space_group_name_H-M   'P 1'
#
loop_
_entity.id
_entity.type
_entity.pdbx_description
1 polymer ?
#
loop_
_entity_poly.entity_id
_entity_poly.type
_entity_poly.pdbx_seq_one_letter_code
_entity_poly.pdbx_strand_id
1 'polypeptide(L)'
;MKIALNVWRTVLYGIFIVVGISVTSNVWAQLTGSEKLVPVVWNNGKIYFFQGNEYARYDIAQDKADADDGSGNLYPRSIQGSWTGLFGESIDAAVFWPTPPPGGAENKTVAYFFKGNLFMRYDVAADRADTADGAGRPYPQPISLKWPGIWPDRVDAVVVWPVPRNGRSVAYFFRDDQYIRFDVKNHRADPGYPKPIAGNWPNFKFPDGIDGAIAWPRRIDGRSVVYFFKGDQYMRYDVDADRGDDQSEGGLVYPAAVAGSWSGLLVAATPGPVDALAAYAKECDDAIGVTVPDFDIDSPLGTTVPTTNLMPVHAAYADASTCDRPNVLNGKCDHGSRFRVLVNTADVFVVAHARKMGLSQGQYGDVAIIQHNKNNGATCFYQGALEDFGLSHDHNVKAPSKGVGDPAFWMTPSQIASSKFPCGSCHDNGPIIRSPYLAQITGPNQLPGAGDVTFNSDGQPYSFVGADFASWKSYKVEVSGNTCNGCHRMGVNNLSNIGIVPSNGTALDLGMKATDRTQVSKNPHSADSPIWMLPGQTTFQQSVADAAQAIQDCARQFRLGLPLPNSPSCTITQFSKP
;
A
#
# COMPACT_ATOMS: atom_id res chain seq x y z
N MET A 1 72.93 3.82 48.66
CA MET A 1 71.70 4.59 48.95
C MET A 1 70.54 3.82 48.32
N LYS A 2 69.62 3.33 49.15
CA LYS A 2 68.66 2.25 48.88
C LYS A 2 67.50 2.70 47.98
N ILE A 3 67.08 1.88 47.02
CA ILE A 3 65.65 1.62 46.74
C ILE A 3 65.50 0.13 46.40
N ALA A 4 64.58 -0.54 47.09
CA ALA A 4 64.32 -1.97 47.09
C ALA A 4 63.01 -2.29 46.35
N LEU A 5 62.91 -3.50 45.80
CA LEU A 5 61.64 -4.16 45.47
C LEU A 5 60.88 -4.50 46.77
N ASN A 6 59.56 -4.28 46.78
CA ASN A 6 58.60 -5.33 47.14
C ASN A 6 57.12 -4.94 46.87
N VAL A 7 56.37 -6.00 46.56
CA VAL A 7 54.96 -6.13 46.16
C VAL A 7 53.97 -5.73 47.26
N TRP A 8 52.86 -5.05 46.93
CA TRP A 8 51.57 -5.17 47.65
C TRP A 8 50.37 -5.09 46.69
N ARG A 9 49.41 -5.99 46.92
CA ARG A 9 48.06 -6.05 46.32
C ARG A 9 47.22 -4.85 46.76
N THR A 10 46.48 -4.24 45.84
CA THR A 10 45.32 -3.40 46.17
C THR A 10 44.14 -3.78 45.28
N VAL A 11 43.04 -4.17 45.93
CA VAL A 11 41.73 -4.43 45.34
C VAL A 11 41.16 -3.10 44.84
N LEU A 12 40.91 -2.99 43.53
CA LEU A 12 40.15 -1.88 42.96
C LEU A 12 38.70 -2.33 42.76
N TYR A 13 37.81 -1.84 43.62
CA TYR A 13 36.39 -1.75 43.31
C TYR A 13 36.23 -0.77 42.14
N GLY A 14 36.04 -1.31 40.94
CA GLY A 14 35.64 -0.53 39.78
C GLY A 14 34.18 -0.10 39.94
N ILE A 15 33.96 1.11 40.47
CA ILE A 15 32.71 1.83 40.23
C ILE A 15 32.74 2.23 38.75
N PHE A 16 32.06 1.47 37.90
CA PHE A 16 31.71 1.93 36.57
C PHE A 16 30.68 3.06 36.73
N ILE A 17 31.15 4.30 36.76
CA ILE A 17 30.31 5.42 36.36
C ILE A 17 30.15 5.25 34.85
N VAL A 18 29.06 4.59 34.46
CA VAL A 18 28.54 4.73 33.10
C VAL A 18 28.11 6.19 32.98
N VAL A 19 29.00 7.03 32.48
CA VAL A 19 28.58 8.30 31.88
C VAL A 19 27.84 7.88 30.62
N GLY A 20 26.54 7.63 30.78
CA GLY A 20 25.63 7.49 29.67
C GLY A 20 25.62 8.82 28.95
N ILE A 21 26.46 8.95 27.92
CA ILE A 21 26.22 9.95 26.89
C ILE A 21 25.01 9.42 26.12
N SER A 22 23.83 9.71 26.63
CA SER A 22 22.59 9.62 25.87
C SER A 22 22.69 10.68 24.79
N VAL A 23 23.20 10.30 23.62
CA VAL A 23 22.93 11.08 22.41
C VAL A 23 21.49 10.78 22.06
N THR A 24 20.56 11.52 22.67
CA THR A 24 19.18 11.57 22.19
C THR A 24 19.25 12.21 20.82
N SER A 25 19.20 11.41 19.74
CA SER A 25 18.89 11.94 18.43
C SER A 25 17.49 12.52 18.53
N ASN A 26 17.45 13.84 18.63
CA ASN A 26 16.28 14.66 18.81
C ASN A 26 15.55 14.72 17.45
N VAL A 27 14.63 13.77 17.22
CA VAL A 27 13.89 13.61 15.96
C VAL A 27 12.58 14.39 16.06
N TRP A 28 12.53 15.62 15.56
CA TRP A 28 11.45 16.57 15.88
C TRP A 28 10.68 17.14 14.69
N ALA A 29 10.88 16.67 13.45
CA ALA A 29 10.18 17.25 12.29
C ALA A 29 9.90 16.27 11.15
N GLN A 30 9.23 15.17 11.45
CA GLN A 30 8.98 14.12 10.46
C GLN A 30 7.51 14.06 10.05
N LEU A 31 7.27 14.08 8.74
CA LEU A 31 6.04 13.56 8.15
C LEU A 31 6.12 12.02 8.14
N THR A 32 4.98 11.33 8.10
CA THR A 32 4.92 9.86 8.30
C THR A 32 4.33 9.13 7.10
N GLY A 33 4.69 7.85 6.94
CA GLY A 33 4.06 6.96 5.96
C GLY A 33 4.48 7.20 4.50
N SER A 34 3.77 6.52 3.59
CA SER A 34 3.95 6.58 2.13
C SER A 34 2.89 7.44 1.45
N GLU A 35 2.26 8.37 2.19
CA GLU A 35 1.23 9.23 1.65
C GLU A 35 1.80 10.30 0.72
N LYS A 36 0.92 10.85 -0.14
CA LYS A 36 1.21 11.91 -1.09
C LYS A 36 1.96 13.08 -0.46
N LEU A 37 3.14 13.39 -0.98
CA LEU A 37 3.95 14.56 -0.61
C LEU A 37 3.78 15.67 -1.64
N VAL A 38 3.23 16.81 -1.20
CA VAL A 38 3.07 18.00 -2.04
C VAL A 38 4.09 19.07 -1.64
N PRO A 39 5.16 19.26 -2.42
CA PRO A 39 6.17 20.25 -2.12
C PRO A 39 5.88 21.61 -2.77
N VAL A 40 6.26 22.70 -2.10
CA VAL A 40 6.34 24.04 -2.70
C VAL A 40 7.63 24.73 -2.27
N VAL A 41 8.43 25.16 -3.24
CA VAL A 41 9.62 25.97 -2.98
C VAL A 41 9.16 27.40 -2.68
N TRP A 42 9.71 27.99 -1.63
CA TRP A 42 9.33 29.33 -1.19
C TRP A 42 10.46 30.34 -1.36
N ASN A 43 10.13 31.63 -1.31
CA ASN A 43 11.08 32.73 -1.53
C ASN A 43 12.00 33.04 -0.34
N ASN A 44 11.98 32.22 0.70
CA ASN A 44 12.80 32.34 1.91
C ASN A 44 13.90 31.27 1.99
N GLY A 45 14.16 30.54 0.91
CA GLY A 45 15.14 29.45 0.89
C GLY A 45 14.66 28.18 1.59
N LYS A 46 13.35 28.03 1.79
CA LYS A 46 12.72 26.84 2.34
C LYS A 46 11.85 26.14 1.30
N ILE A 47 11.57 24.87 1.55
CA ILE A 47 10.53 24.08 0.86
C ILE A 47 9.51 23.68 1.91
N TYR A 48 8.24 23.82 1.60
CA TYR A 48 7.17 23.33 2.47
C TYR A 48 6.58 22.08 1.84
N PHE A 49 6.57 20.99 2.60
CA PHE A 49 6.01 19.70 2.19
C PHE A 49 4.70 19.49 2.92
N PHE A 50 3.60 19.38 2.19
CA PHE A 50 2.28 19.12 2.72
C PHE A 50 1.94 17.63 2.58
N GLN A 51 1.35 17.05 3.63
CA GLN A 51 0.86 15.68 3.68
C GLN A 51 -0.35 15.65 4.60
N GLY A 52 -1.47 15.08 4.15
CA GLY A 52 -2.73 15.16 4.90
C GLY A 52 -3.09 16.60 5.23
N ASN A 53 -3.46 16.88 6.49
CA ASN A 53 -3.76 18.22 6.98
C ASN A 53 -2.56 18.93 7.63
N GLU A 54 -1.35 18.40 7.46
CA GLU A 54 -0.13 18.91 8.07
C GLU A 54 0.94 19.29 7.04
N TYR A 55 1.99 19.96 7.51
CA TYR A 55 3.16 20.27 6.70
C TYR A 55 4.45 20.27 7.53
N ALA A 56 5.57 19.98 6.87
CA ALA A 56 6.93 20.17 7.37
C ALA A 56 7.68 21.20 6.52
N ARG A 57 8.72 21.80 7.08
CA ARG A 57 9.56 22.80 6.41
C ARG A 57 10.98 22.27 6.25
N TYR A 58 11.52 22.37 5.04
CA TYR A 58 12.86 21.95 4.68
C TYR A 58 13.75 23.15 4.39
N ASP A 59 14.92 23.20 5.00
CA ASP A 59 15.95 24.19 4.76
C ASP A 59 16.87 23.75 3.61
N ILE A 60 16.85 24.51 2.52
CA ILE A 60 17.62 24.22 1.31
C ILE A 60 19.13 24.44 1.54
N ALA A 61 19.50 25.36 2.42
CA ALA A 61 20.91 25.65 2.70
C ALA A 61 21.53 24.64 3.66
N GLN A 62 20.74 24.14 4.61
CA GLN A 62 21.17 23.11 5.57
C GLN A 62 20.92 21.69 5.06
N ASP A 63 20.18 21.56 3.95
CA ASP A 63 19.78 20.29 3.36
C ASP A 63 19.13 19.33 4.38
N LYS A 64 18.19 19.88 5.16
CA LYS A 64 17.44 19.13 6.18
C LYS A 64 16.09 19.77 6.51
N ALA A 65 15.18 18.99 7.07
CA ALA A 65 13.97 19.51 7.71
C ALA A 65 14.29 20.33 8.97
N ASP A 66 13.56 21.43 9.13
CA ASP A 66 13.58 22.25 10.34
C ASP A 66 12.80 21.55 11.46
N ALA A 67 13.36 21.51 12.67
CA ALA A 67 12.70 20.96 13.86
C ALA A 67 11.47 21.78 14.30
N ASP A 68 11.55 23.10 14.18
CA ASP A 68 10.52 24.05 14.60
C ASP A 68 10.46 25.26 13.66
N ASP A 69 9.42 26.08 13.83
CA ASP A 69 9.17 27.26 13.00
C ASP A 69 10.14 28.44 13.25
N GLY A 70 11.06 28.35 14.21
CA GLY A 70 11.94 29.41 14.70
C GLY A 70 11.44 30.10 15.96
N SER A 71 10.21 29.78 16.41
CA SER A 71 9.58 30.29 17.64
C SER A 71 9.30 29.18 18.66
N GLY A 72 9.84 27.98 18.43
CA GLY A 72 9.67 26.80 19.28
C GLY A 72 8.41 25.98 18.99
N ASN A 73 7.65 26.28 17.92
CA ASN A 73 6.54 25.42 17.49
C ASN A 73 7.06 24.32 16.58
N LEU A 74 6.97 23.07 17.05
CA LEU A 74 7.51 21.89 16.37
C LEU A 74 6.76 21.57 15.06
N TYR A 75 7.48 20.93 14.13
CA TYR A 75 6.89 20.28 12.95
C TYR A 75 6.61 18.79 13.20
N PRO A 76 5.72 18.12 12.43
CA PRO A 76 4.83 18.71 11.44
C PRO A 76 3.78 19.60 12.11
N ARG A 77 3.28 20.58 11.35
CA ARG A 77 2.28 21.55 11.83
C ARG A 77 1.00 21.42 11.04
N SER A 78 -0.13 21.60 11.72
CA SER A 78 -1.41 21.79 11.07
C SER A 78 -1.35 22.92 10.05
N ILE A 79 -1.86 22.67 8.85
CA ILE A 79 -2.06 23.69 7.81
C ILE A 79 -3.03 24.74 8.34
N GLN A 80 -4.13 24.28 8.96
CA GLN A 80 -5.10 25.15 9.60
C GLN A 80 -4.43 25.95 10.72
N GLY A 81 -4.52 27.28 10.63
CA GLY A 81 -3.92 28.22 11.58
C GLY A 81 -2.49 28.64 11.26
N SER A 82 -1.73 27.84 10.52
CA SER A 82 -0.37 28.19 10.07
C SER A 82 -0.35 28.83 8.68
N TRP A 83 -1.30 28.46 7.83
CA TRP A 83 -1.51 29.04 6.50
C TRP A 83 -2.84 29.78 6.49
N THR A 84 -2.81 31.05 6.90
CA THR A 84 -4.03 31.82 7.19
C THR A 84 -4.96 31.88 5.98
N GLY A 85 -6.17 31.34 6.13
CA GLY A 85 -7.21 31.36 5.10
C GLY A 85 -7.04 30.33 3.98
N LEU A 86 -6.00 29.48 4.01
CA LEU A 86 -5.83 28.40 3.05
C LEU A 86 -6.79 27.23 3.35
N PHE A 87 -6.87 26.23 2.44
CA PHE A 87 -7.50 24.95 2.73
C PHE A 87 -7.00 24.39 4.08
N GLY A 88 -7.92 23.97 4.95
CA GLY A 88 -7.58 23.33 6.23
C GLY A 88 -7.36 21.82 6.13
N GLU A 89 -7.56 21.25 4.94
CA GLU A 89 -7.45 19.84 4.61
C GLU A 89 -6.25 19.58 3.69
N SER A 90 -6.16 18.37 3.12
CA SER A 90 -5.14 18.03 2.12
C SER A 90 -5.10 18.96 0.93
N ILE A 91 -3.89 19.21 0.43
CA ILE A 91 -3.59 19.93 -0.79
C ILE A 91 -3.22 18.91 -1.86
N ASP A 92 -3.73 19.05 -3.07
CA ASP A 92 -3.41 18.13 -4.17
C ASP A 92 -2.18 18.59 -4.95
N ALA A 93 -1.98 19.89 -5.13
CA ALA A 93 -0.77 20.44 -5.74
C ALA A 93 -0.51 21.87 -5.27
N ALA A 94 0.75 22.31 -5.28
CA ALA A 94 1.13 23.67 -4.94
C ALA A 94 2.25 24.18 -5.84
N VAL A 95 2.22 25.47 -6.18
CA VAL A 95 3.28 26.10 -6.98
C VAL A 95 3.47 27.55 -6.60
N PHE A 96 4.73 27.93 -6.40
CA PHE A 96 5.13 29.33 -6.33
C PHE A 96 5.18 29.90 -7.75
N TRP A 97 4.36 30.91 -8.05
CA TRP A 97 4.18 31.37 -9.42
C TRP A 97 5.13 32.53 -9.76
N PRO A 98 5.92 32.43 -10.84
CA PRO A 98 6.79 33.53 -11.26
C PRO A 98 5.98 34.74 -11.73
N THR A 99 6.42 35.93 -11.32
CA THR A 99 5.81 37.19 -11.71
C THR A 99 6.47 37.79 -12.96
N PRO A 100 5.72 38.49 -13.84
CA PRO A 100 4.26 38.66 -13.83
C PRO A 100 3.54 37.64 -14.75
N PRO A 101 2.36 37.14 -14.37
CA PRO A 101 1.48 36.45 -15.32
C PRO A 101 0.95 37.45 -16.38
N PRO A 102 0.81 37.05 -17.64
CA PRO A 102 0.24 37.89 -18.70
C PRO A 102 -1.27 38.10 -18.49
N GLY A 103 -1.72 39.33 -18.73
CA GLY A 103 -3.10 39.76 -18.47
C GLY A 103 -3.24 40.78 -17.33
N GLY A 104 -2.15 41.18 -16.66
CA GLY A 104 -2.10 42.43 -15.88
C GLY A 104 -2.86 42.46 -14.55
N ALA A 105 -3.21 41.31 -13.96
CA ALA A 105 -4.00 41.29 -12.71
C ALA A 105 -3.20 41.04 -11.43
N GLU A 106 -1.93 40.62 -11.50
CA GLU A 106 -1.15 40.27 -10.31
C GLU A 106 0.06 41.16 -10.16
N ASN A 107 -0.08 42.17 -9.31
CA ASN A 107 0.96 43.11 -8.89
C ASN A 107 1.77 42.59 -7.69
N LYS A 108 1.57 41.33 -7.31
CA LYS A 108 2.14 40.72 -6.11
C LYS A 108 2.63 39.31 -6.38
N THR A 109 3.57 38.89 -5.54
CA THR A 109 4.14 37.53 -5.56
C THR A 109 3.16 36.57 -4.92
N VAL A 110 2.82 35.49 -5.63
CA VAL A 110 1.77 34.57 -5.19
C VAL A 110 2.18 33.11 -5.34
N ALA A 111 1.58 32.28 -4.51
CA ALA A 111 1.54 30.84 -4.72
C ALA A 111 0.10 30.38 -4.99
N TYR A 112 -0.04 29.28 -5.72
CA TYR A 112 -1.32 28.64 -5.97
C TYR A 112 -1.37 27.27 -5.33
N PHE A 113 -2.50 26.97 -4.71
CA PHE A 113 -2.78 25.69 -4.08
C PHE A 113 -4.04 25.11 -4.70
N PHE A 114 -4.00 23.83 -5.08
CA PHE A 114 -5.05 23.13 -5.79
C PHE A 114 -5.65 22.06 -4.89
N LYS A 115 -6.98 21.91 -4.94
CA LYS A 115 -7.72 20.84 -4.25
C LYS A 115 -8.98 20.49 -5.03
N GLY A 116 -9.07 19.25 -5.51
CA GLY A 116 -10.11 18.82 -6.44
C GLY A 116 -10.18 19.77 -7.64
N ASN A 117 -11.38 20.20 -7.99
CA ASN A 117 -11.63 21.13 -9.09
C ASN A 117 -11.40 22.61 -8.73
N LEU A 118 -10.86 22.89 -7.54
CA LEU A 118 -10.70 24.21 -6.98
C LEU A 118 -9.23 24.61 -6.82
N PHE A 119 -8.99 25.92 -6.76
CA PHE A 119 -7.71 26.49 -6.37
C PHE A 119 -7.87 27.72 -5.46
N MET A 120 -6.84 27.99 -4.67
CA MET A 120 -6.69 29.19 -3.87
C MET A 120 -5.40 29.92 -4.25
N ARG A 121 -5.41 31.24 -4.09
CA ARG A 121 -4.24 32.09 -4.28
C ARG A 121 -3.73 32.55 -2.91
N TYR A 122 -2.44 32.35 -2.66
CA TYR A 122 -1.77 32.78 -1.44
C TYR A 122 -0.91 34.01 -1.73
N ASP A 123 -1.15 35.09 -0.98
CA ASP A 123 -0.32 36.29 -1.00
C ASP A 123 0.93 36.05 -0.15
N VAL A 124 2.07 35.92 -0.82
CA VAL A 124 3.34 35.61 -0.16
C VAL A 124 3.79 36.74 0.76
N ALA A 125 3.51 38.00 0.39
CA ALA A 125 3.94 39.15 1.17
C ALA A 125 3.02 39.41 2.37
N ALA A 126 1.72 39.18 2.20
CA ALA A 126 0.74 39.33 3.29
C ALA A 126 0.62 38.07 4.18
N ASP A 127 1.30 36.99 3.81
CA ASP A 127 1.29 35.69 4.48
C ASP A 127 -0.13 35.17 4.79
N ARG A 128 -1.00 35.20 3.76
CA ARG A 128 -2.37 34.72 3.85
C ARG A 128 -2.95 34.39 2.47
N ALA A 129 -3.92 33.49 2.44
CA ALA A 129 -4.76 33.29 1.28
C ALA A 129 -5.63 34.52 1.01
N ASP A 130 -5.81 34.84 -0.26
CA ASP A 130 -6.74 35.87 -0.67
C ASP A 130 -8.18 35.39 -0.47
N THR A 131 -9.05 36.27 0.03
CA THR A 131 -10.47 35.98 0.16
C THR A 131 -11.23 36.13 -1.15
N ALA A 132 -10.72 36.97 -2.08
CA ALA A 132 -11.29 37.18 -3.41
C ALA A 132 -10.22 37.61 -4.42
N ASP A 133 -10.53 37.50 -5.71
CA ASP A 133 -9.69 38.02 -6.79
C ASP A 133 -9.89 39.52 -7.04
N GLY A 134 -9.17 40.07 -8.04
CA GLY A 134 -9.26 41.49 -8.40
C GLY A 134 -10.62 41.93 -8.96
N ALA A 135 -11.52 40.99 -9.29
CA ALA A 135 -12.89 41.25 -9.71
C ALA A 135 -13.90 41.04 -8.55
N GLY A 136 -13.43 40.76 -7.34
CA GLY A 136 -14.27 40.52 -6.16
C GLY A 136 -14.88 39.12 -6.11
N ARG A 137 -14.44 38.17 -6.94
CA ARG A 137 -14.94 36.78 -6.90
C ARG A 137 -14.25 36.02 -5.77
N PRO A 138 -14.98 35.37 -4.85
CA PRO A 138 -14.40 34.74 -3.68
C PRO A 138 -13.54 33.52 -4.05
N TYR A 139 -12.54 33.23 -3.22
CA TYR A 139 -11.81 31.95 -3.19
C TYR A 139 -12.49 30.97 -2.20
N PRO A 140 -12.37 29.64 -2.40
CA PRO A 140 -11.68 28.96 -3.50
C PRO A 140 -12.42 29.10 -4.84
N GLN A 141 -11.68 29.11 -5.95
CA GLN A 141 -12.21 29.30 -7.31
C GLN A 141 -12.05 28.03 -8.18
N PRO A 142 -12.93 27.76 -9.14
CA PRO A 142 -12.75 26.65 -10.08
C PRO A 142 -11.49 26.80 -10.93
N ILE A 143 -10.76 25.71 -11.14
CA ILE A 143 -9.55 25.70 -11.99
C ILE A 143 -9.83 26.27 -13.38
N SER A 144 -10.97 25.90 -13.96
CA SER A 144 -11.42 26.36 -15.29
C SER A 144 -11.56 27.88 -15.42
N LEU A 145 -11.71 28.60 -14.31
CA LEU A 145 -11.85 30.05 -14.31
C LEU A 145 -10.52 30.75 -14.63
N LYS A 146 -9.40 30.20 -14.16
CA LYS A 146 -8.09 30.84 -14.25
C LYS A 146 -7.12 30.11 -15.14
N TRP A 147 -7.24 28.79 -15.33
CA TRP A 147 -6.19 28.00 -15.96
C TRP A 147 -6.65 27.46 -17.32
N PRO A 148 -6.64 28.27 -18.38
CA PRO A 148 -7.19 27.86 -19.68
C PRO A 148 -6.33 26.75 -20.30
N GLY A 149 -7.00 25.65 -20.66
CA GLY A 149 -6.39 24.52 -21.35
C GLY A 149 -5.70 23.50 -20.43
N ILE A 150 -5.76 23.66 -19.11
CA ILE A 150 -5.47 22.54 -18.19
C ILE A 150 -6.77 21.81 -17.81
N TRP A 151 -6.65 20.66 -17.16
CA TRP A 151 -7.81 19.89 -16.73
C TRP A 151 -8.66 20.64 -15.69
N PRO A 152 -9.99 20.65 -15.83
CA PRO A 152 -10.86 21.40 -14.91
C PRO A 152 -11.17 20.65 -13.61
N ASP A 153 -10.91 19.34 -13.54
CA ASP A 153 -11.31 18.46 -12.44
C ASP A 153 -10.27 18.37 -11.31
N ARG A 154 -8.97 18.34 -11.62
CA ARG A 154 -7.88 18.40 -10.63
C ARG A 154 -6.49 18.55 -11.25
N VAL A 155 -5.49 18.76 -10.39
CA VAL A 155 -4.05 18.75 -10.69
C VAL A 155 -3.35 17.90 -9.62
N ASP A 156 -2.55 16.91 -10.03
CA ASP A 156 -1.83 16.04 -9.10
C ASP A 156 -0.47 16.62 -8.70
N ALA A 157 0.22 17.32 -9.62
CA ALA A 157 1.43 18.07 -9.33
C ALA A 157 1.65 19.21 -10.33
N VAL A 158 2.40 20.23 -9.94
CA VAL A 158 2.80 21.32 -10.85
C VAL A 158 4.21 21.81 -10.53
N VAL A 159 5.01 22.06 -11.57
CA VAL A 159 6.35 22.64 -11.44
C VAL A 159 6.60 23.70 -12.49
N VAL A 160 7.13 24.85 -12.08
CA VAL A 160 7.67 25.86 -13.00
C VAL A 160 9.05 25.41 -13.42
N TRP A 161 9.25 25.25 -14.73
CA TRP A 161 10.50 24.70 -15.26
C TRP A 161 11.66 25.68 -15.03
N PRO A 162 12.81 25.24 -14.48
CA PRO A 162 13.86 26.14 -14.01
C PRO A 162 14.68 26.78 -15.14
N VAL A 163 14.54 26.30 -16.38
CA VAL A 163 15.21 26.85 -17.55
C VAL A 163 14.19 27.18 -18.65
N PRO A 164 14.44 28.16 -19.53
CA PRO A 164 13.54 28.43 -20.64
C PRO A 164 13.46 27.23 -21.61
N ARG A 165 12.25 26.88 -22.04
CA ARG A 165 12.02 25.94 -23.16
C ARG A 165 11.68 26.75 -24.40
N ASN A 166 12.51 26.62 -25.45
CA ASN A 166 12.37 27.40 -26.68
C ASN A 166 12.25 28.91 -26.42
N GLY A 167 13.09 29.42 -25.50
CA GLY A 167 13.12 30.84 -25.12
C GLY A 167 11.94 31.33 -24.28
N ARG A 168 11.07 30.43 -23.78
CA ARG A 168 9.90 30.77 -22.95
C ARG A 168 9.97 30.10 -21.58
N SER A 169 9.49 30.78 -20.55
CA SER A 169 9.20 30.16 -19.27
C SER A 169 7.95 29.29 -19.39
N VAL A 170 8.05 28.04 -18.94
CA VAL A 170 6.95 27.07 -18.99
C VAL A 170 6.74 26.44 -17.63
N ALA A 171 5.51 26.04 -17.35
CA ALA A 171 5.17 25.16 -16.24
C ALA A 171 4.69 23.82 -16.78
N TYR A 172 4.86 22.75 -16.01
CA TYR A 172 4.32 21.44 -16.30
C TYR A 172 3.30 21.07 -15.23
N PHE A 173 2.08 20.79 -15.67
CA PHE A 173 0.99 20.27 -14.84
C PHE A 173 0.86 18.77 -15.08
N PHE A 174 0.69 17.99 -14.02
CA PHE A 174 0.57 16.54 -14.08
C PHE A 174 -0.78 16.10 -13.51
N ARG A 175 -1.37 15.08 -14.14
CA ARG A 175 -2.60 14.43 -13.67
C ARG A 175 -2.62 13.02 -14.24
N ASP A 176 -2.78 12.01 -13.37
CA ASP A 176 -2.65 10.60 -13.73
C ASP A 176 -1.33 10.34 -14.50
N ASP A 177 -1.38 9.52 -15.54
CA ASP A 177 -0.28 9.20 -16.45
C ASP A 177 -0.01 10.30 -17.51
N GLN A 178 -0.56 11.50 -17.34
CA GLN A 178 -0.50 12.58 -18.32
C GLN A 178 0.13 13.86 -17.77
N TYR A 179 0.63 14.69 -18.69
CA TYR A 179 1.15 16.01 -18.38
C TYR A 179 0.73 17.06 -19.43
N ILE A 180 0.68 18.33 -19.01
CA ILE A 180 0.41 19.50 -19.84
C ILE A 180 1.56 20.49 -19.70
N ARG A 181 2.12 20.96 -20.81
CA ARG A 181 3.04 22.10 -20.81
C ARG A 181 2.26 23.40 -20.96
N PHE A 182 2.47 24.31 -20.03
CA PHE A 182 1.76 25.58 -19.92
C PHE A 182 2.72 26.74 -20.15
N ASP A 183 2.38 27.63 -21.07
CA ASP A 183 3.12 28.86 -21.32
C ASP A 183 2.81 29.87 -20.22
N VAL A 184 3.78 30.11 -19.34
CA VAL A 184 3.61 31.02 -18.20
C VAL A 184 3.37 32.46 -18.67
N LYS A 185 4.09 32.89 -19.72
CA LYS A 185 4.04 34.27 -20.23
C LYS A 185 2.87 34.51 -21.18
N ASN A 186 2.21 33.49 -21.71
CA ASN A 186 0.96 33.65 -22.45
C ASN A 186 -0.28 33.11 -21.73
N HIS A 187 -0.08 32.52 -20.56
CA HIS A 187 -1.11 31.99 -19.67
C HIS A 187 -2.10 31.07 -20.38
N ARG A 188 -1.55 30.03 -21.04
CA ARG A 188 -2.31 29.02 -21.77
C ARG A 188 -1.53 27.71 -21.87
N ALA A 189 -2.25 26.60 -21.92
CA ALA A 189 -1.65 25.33 -22.35
C ALA A 189 -1.12 25.43 -23.79
N ASP A 190 0.01 24.78 -24.07
CA ASP A 190 0.52 24.63 -25.43
C ASP A 190 -0.43 23.69 -26.23
N PRO A 191 -0.61 23.90 -27.55
CA PRO A 191 -1.37 22.98 -28.40
C PRO A 191 -0.77 21.56 -28.41
N GLY A 192 -1.64 20.55 -28.51
CA GLY A 192 -1.23 19.13 -28.58
C GLY A 192 -0.96 18.48 -27.21
N TYR A 193 -1.40 19.12 -26.14
CA TYR A 193 -1.47 18.58 -24.78
C TYR A 193 -2.93 18.27 -24.39
N PRO A 194 -3.19 17.36 -23.44
CA PRO A 194 -2.22 16.60 -22.64
C PRO A 194 -1.46 15.53 -23.44
N LYS A 195 -0.30 15.12 -22.92
CA LYS A 195 0.52 14.03 -23.46
C LYS A 195 0.80 12.99 -22.37
N PRO A 196 1.01 11.71 -22.72
CA PRO A 196 1.41 10.70 -21.75
C PRO A 196 2.81 10.99 -21.21
N ILE A 197 3.03 10.74 -19.91
CA ILE A 197 4.36 10.83 -19.30
C ILE A 197 5.27 9.78 -19.92
N ALA A 198 4.78 8.54 -19.99
CA ALA A 198 5.47 7.43 -20.65
C ALA A 198 5.89 7.80 -22.09
N GLY A 199 7.18 7.62 -22.39
CA GLY A 199 7.75 7.88 -23.71
C GLY A 199 8.04 9.36 -24.04
N ASN A 200 7.58 10.32 -23.23
CA ASN A 200 7.87 11.75 -23.45
C ASN A 200 8.89 12.32 -22.45
N TRP A 201 9.18 11.60 -21.36
CA TRP A 201 10.18 11.96 -20.36
C TRP A 201 11.27 10.88 -20.32
N PRO A 202 12.45 11.11 -20.95
CA PRO A 202 13.52 10.11 -20.99
C PRO A 202 13.95 9.68 -19.58
N ASN A 203 14.08 8.37 -19.37
CA ASN A 203 14.48 7.76 -18.10
C ASN A 203 13.61 8.15 -16.89
N PHE A 204 12.36 8.53 -17.10
CA PHE A 204 11.43 8.85 -16.02
C PHE A 204 10.92 7.58 -15.33
N LYS A 205 10.97 7.54 -14.00
CA LYS A 205 10.68 6.34 -13.19
C LYS A 205 9.22 6.22 -12.79
N PHE A 206 8.42 7.27 -12.97
CA PHE A 206 7.01 7.34 -12.57
C PHE A 206 6.09 7.51 -13.80
N PRO A 207 5.97 6.50 -14.68
CA PRO A 207 5.23 6.63 -15.93
C PRO A 207 3.70 6.78 -15.74
N ASP A 208 3.21 6.41 -14.57
CA ASP A 208 1.79 6.36 -14.17
C ASP A 208 1.36 7.59 -13.35
N GLY A 209 2.24 8.59 -13.18
CA GLY A 209 1.94 9.85 -12.49
C GLY A 209 2.79 10.11 -11.26
N ILE A 210 2.69 11.33 -10.76
CA ILE A 210 3.49 11.87 -9.64
C ILE A 210 2.61 12.62 -8.65
N ASP A 211 3.10 12.71 -7.41
CA ASP A 211 2.46 13.38 -6.28
C ASP A 211 2.91 14.82 -6.09
N GLY A 212 4.15 15.11 -6.50
CA GLY A 212 4.77 16.39 -6.26
C GLY A 212 6.01 16.59 -7.12
N ALA A 213 6.35 17.85 -7.39
CA ALA A 213 7.55 18.20 -8.13
C ALA A 213 8.11 19.55 -7.68
N ILE A 214 9.43 19.66 -7.58
CA ILE A 214 10.11 20.93 -7.34
C ILE A 214 11.31 21.12 -8.24
N ALA A 215 11.46 22.34 -8.74
CA ALA A 215 12.71 22.80 -9.29
C ALA A 215 13.65 23.18 -8.14
N TRP A 216 14.82 22.54 -8.07
CA TRP A 216 15.83 22.92 -7.08
C TRP A 216 16.36 24.32 -7.42
N PRO A 217 16.38 25.28 -6.48
CA PRO A 217 16.68 26.68 -6.81
C PRO A 217 18.15 26.93 -7.14
N ARG A 218 19.05 26.00 -6.79
CA ARG A 218 20.48 26.09 -7.09
C ARG A 218 20.86 25.02 -8.11
N ARG A 219 21.88 25.28 -8.92
CA ARG A 219 22.46 24.24 -9.77
C ARG A 219 23.21 23.24 -8.89
N ILE A 220 23.09 21.95 -9.20
CA ILE A 220 23.83 20.85 -8.56
C ILE A 220 24.82 20.33 -9.61
N ASP A 221 26.11 20.31 -9.30
CA ASP A 221 27.19 19.97 -10.25
C ASP A 221 27.09 20.74 -11.59
N GLY A 222 26.73 22.02 -11.51
CA GLY A 222 26.55 22.86 -12.68
C GLY A 222 25.28 22.60 -13.49
N ARG A 223 24.37 21.74 -13.02
CA ARG A 223 23.14 21.34 -13.72
C ARG A 223 21.88 21.87 -13.03
N SER A 224 20.88 22.25 -13.83
CA SER A 224 19.54 22.52 -13.31
C SER A 224 18.82 21.21 -13.02
N VAL A 225 18.19 21.11 -11.84
CA VAL A 225 17.61 19.87 -11.34
C VAL A 225 16.14 20.05 -10.97
N VAL A 226 15.33 19.05 -11.28
CA VAL A 226 13.96 18.91 -10.76
C VAL A 226 13.87 17.60 -10.00
N TYR A 227 13.28 17.64 -8.80
CA TYR A 227 12.90 16.44 -8.04
C TYR A 227 11.42 16.15 -8.24
N PHE A 228 11.11 14.88 -8.46
CA PHE A 228 9.75 14.36 -8.61
C PHE A 228 9.49 13.35 -7.50
N PHE A 229 8.30 13.40 -6.90
CA PHE A 229 7.91 12.57 -5.76
C PHE A 229 6.70 11.70 -6.11
N LYS A 230 6.67 10.49 -5.58
CA LYS A 230 5.53 9.55 -5.64
C LYS A 230 5.58 8.65 -4.41
N GLY A 231 4.56 8.70 -3.56
CA GLY A 231 4.54 8.06 -2.26
C GLY A 231 5.76 8.44 -1.41
N ASP A 232 6.46 7.43 -0.90
CA ASP A 232 7.70 7.57 -0.13
C ASP A 232 8.97 7.63 -0.99
N GLN A 233 8.84 7.70 -2.32
CA GLN A 233 9.95 7.71 -3.27
C GLN A 233 10.11 9.03 -4.00
N TYR A 234 11.33 9.27 -4.46
CA TYR A 234 11.64 10.40 -5.33
C TYR A 234 12.60 9.99 -6.46
N MET A 235 12.62 10.79 -7.51
CA MET A 235 13.65 10.76 -8.54
C MET A 235 14.14 12.16 -8.86
N ARG A 236 15.37 12.23 -9.37
CA ARG A 236 15.97 13.46 -9.87
C ARG A 236 15.97 13.48 -11.40
N TYR A 237 15.70 14.64 -11.96
CA TYR A 237 15.72 14.87 -13.40
C TYR A 237 16.73 15.96 -13.73
N ASP A 238 17.68 15.61 -14.58
CA ASP A 238 18.64 16.54 -15.17
C ASP A 238 17.94 17.33 -16.27
N VAL A 239 17.68 18.60 -15.97
CA VAL A 239 16.92 19.49 -16.86
C VAL A 239 17.74 19.86 -18.09
N ASP A 240 19.06 19.99 -17.94
CA ASP A 240 19.95 20.39 -19.03
C ASP A 240 20.17 19.20 -19.99
N ALA A 241 20.23 17.97 -19.48
CA ALA A 241 20.32 16.74 -20.28
C ALA A 241 18.97 16.19 -20.77
N ASP A 242 17.86 16.75 -20.28
CA ASP A 242 16.49 16.34 -20.56
C ASP A 242 16.24 14.83 -20.30
N ARG A 243 16.69 14.35 -19.13
CA ARG A 243 16.48 12.96 -18.71
C ARG A 243 16.46 12.79 -17.20
N GLY A 244 15.76 11.76 -16.73
CA GLY A 244 15.90 11.25 -15.37
C GLY A 244 17.32 10.74 -15.11
N ASP A 245 17.82 10.96 -13.90
CA ASP A 245 19.06 10.35 -13.45
C ASP A 245 18.85 8.87 -13.10
N ASP A 246 19.93 8.11 -13.14
CA ASP A 246 19.91 6.69 -12.76
C ASP A 246 20.14 6.48 -11.26
N GLN A 247 20.90 7.37 -10.63
CA GLN A 247 21.29 7.27 -9.22
C GLN A 247 21.24 8.62 -8.49
N SER A 248 21.01 8.56 -7.18
CA SER A 248 21.04 9.70 -6.26
C SER A 248 22.45 10.15 -5.91
N GLU A 249 22.53 11.26 -5.19
CA GLU A 249 23.75 11.83 -4.63
C GLU A 249 24.49 10.82 -3.72
N GLY A 250 23.76 9.92 -3.08
CA GLY A 250 24.30 8.83 -2.25
C GLY A 250 24.59 7.53 -3.01
N GLY A 251 24.46 7.53 -4.34
CA GLY A 251 24.68 6.34 -5.20
C GLY A 251 23.51 5.35 -5.21
N LEU A 252 22.35 5.68 -4.62
CA LEU A 252 21.16 4.83 -4.63
C LEU A 252 20.47 4.89 -5.99
N VAL A 253 19.99 3.76 -6.49
CA VAL A 253 19.27 3.72 -7.78
C VAL A 253 17.90 4.40 -7.66
N TYR A 254 17.53 5.22 -8.64
CA TYR A 254 16.22 5.84 -8.69
C TYR A 254 15.14 4.86 -9.22
N PRO A 255 13.90 4.91 -8.69
CA PRO A 255 13.43 5.86 -7.67
C PRO A 255 13.95 5.48 -6.28
N ALA A 256 14.46 6.48 -5.55
CA ALA A 256 15.10 6.30 -4.25
C ALA A 256 14.11 6.69 -3.15
N ALA A 257 14.27 6.14 -1.95
CA ALA A 257 13.47 6.55 -0.81
C ALA A 257 13.74 8.03 -0.47
N VAL A 258 12.66 8.80 -0.29
CA VAL A 258 12.74 10.18 0.24
C VAL A 258 13.42 10.13 1.60
N ALA A 259 13.06 9.12 2.37
CA ALA A 259 13.53 8.93 3.71
C ALA A 259 15.01 8.49 3.72
N GLY A 260 15.84 9.24 4.44
CA GLY A 260 17.30 9.10 4.43
C GLY A 260 18.03 9.97 3.39
N SER A 261 17.37 10.33 2.29
CA SER A 261 17.92 11.26 1.27
C SER A 261 17.48 12.70 1.51
N TRP A 262 16.31 12.91 2.11
CA TRP A 262 15.77 14.19 2.54
C TRP A 262 15.82 14.26 4.06
N SER A 263 16.98 14.64 4.60
CA SER A 263 17.30 14.49 6.01
C SER A 263 16.25 15.12 6.91
N GLY A 264 15.65 14.31 7.78
CA GLY A 264 14.64 14.75 8.74
C GLY A 264 13.25 15.01 8.15
N LEU A 265 13.05 14.97 6.83
CA LEU A 265 11.75 15.26 6.20
C LEU A 265 10.73 14.13 6.39
N LEU A 266 11.18 12.90 6.11
CA LEU A 266 10.46 11.67 6.39
C LEU A 266 11.30 10.80 7.33
N VAL A 267 10.63 9.99 8.15
CA VAL A 267 11.31 8.87 8.82
C VAL A 267 11.73 7.87 7.75
N ALA A 268 13.01 7.51 7.70
CA ALA A 268 13.45 6.30 7.00
C ALA A 268 12.66 5.14 7.58
N ALA A 269 11.79 4.52 6.77
CA ALA A 269 11.22 3.23 7.11
C ALA A 269 12.36 2.19 7.06
N THR A 270 13.23 2.18 8.07
CA THR A 270 14.21 1.13 8.40
C THR A 270 14.45 1.14 9.92
N PRO A 271 14.83 0.00 10.54
CA PRO A 271 14.00 -0.67 11.53
C PRO A 271 14.11 -0.09 12.95
N GLY A 272 13.21 0.85 13.23
CA GLY A 272 12.49 1.00 14.51
C GLY A 272 13.03 2.03 15.52
N PRO A 273 12.14 2.56 16.40
CA PRO A 273 10.70 2.31 16.50
C PRO A 273 9.90 3.55 16.04
N VAL A 274 9.03 3.45 15.03
CA VAL A 274 8.13 2.32 14.79
C VAL A 274 8.42 1.66 13.44
N ASP A 275 8.78 0.38 13.48
CA ASP A 275 8.70 -0.46 12.29
C ASP A 275 7.22 -0.48 11.85
N ALA A 276 6.93 -0.08 10.60
CA ALA A 276 5.55 0.07 10.11
C ALA A 276 4.74 -1.24 10.22
N LEU A 277 5.40 -2.40 10.07
CA LEU A 277 4.78 -3.69 10.30
C LEU A 277 4.51 -3.92 11.79
N ALA A 278 5.45 -3.53 12.67
CA ALA A 278 5.22 -3.61 14.12
C ALA A 278 4.12 -2.65 14.59
N ALA A 279 4.02 -1.46 14.00
CA ALA A 279 2.96 -0.49 14.26
C ALA A 279 1.60 -1.06 13.82
N TYR A 280 1.52 -1.58 12.60
CA TYR A 280 0.35 -2.28 12.09
C TYR A 280 -0.03 -3.49 12.94
N ALA A 281 0.95 -4.30 13.35
CA ALA A 281 0.73 -5.42 14.25
C ALA A 281 0.18 -4.96 15.60
N LYS A 282 0.65 -3.82 16.12
CA LYS A 282 0.07 -3.22 17.32
C LYS A 282 -1.39 -2.79 17.11
N GLU A 283 -1.72 -2.13 16.00
CA GLU A 283 -3.11 -1.76 15.68
C GLU A 283 -4.01 -3.00 15.58
N CYS A 284 -3.50 -4.07 14.98
CA CYS A 284 -4.17 -5.37 14.90
C CYS A 284 -4.39 -5.98 16.28
N ASP A 285 -3.36 -5.98 17.13
CA ASP A 285 -3.45 -6.49 18.50
C ASP A 285 -4.51 -5.72 19.30
N ASP A 286 -4.55 -4.38 19.16
CA ASP A 286 -5.51 -3.51 19.82
C ASP A 286 -6.96 -3.75 19.28
N ALA A 287 -7.11 -3.94 17.97
CA ALA A 287 -8.42 -4.16 17.33
C ALA A 287 -8.99 -5.57 17.57
N ILE A 288 -8.12 -6.57 17.70
CA ILE A 288 -8.50 -7.99 17.73
C ILE A 288 -8.46 -8.53 19.17
N GLY A 289 -7.52 -8.07 19.99
CA GLY A 289 -7.37 -8.45 21.40
C GLY A 289 -6.39 -9.60 21.66
N VAL A 290 -5.61 -10.02 20.67
CA VAL A 290 -4.53 -11.03 20.82
C VAL A 290 -3.35 -10.64 19.95
N THR A 291 -2.16 -11.17 20.25
CA THR A 291 -0.96 -10.96 19.44
C THR A 291 -0.57 -12.21 18.67
N VAL A 292 0.00 -12.03 17.47
CA VAL A 292 0.64 -13.13 16.74
C VAL A 292 1.92 -13.52 17.49
N PRO A 293 2.07 -14.77 17.96
CA PRO A 293 3.28 -15.19 18.67
C PRO A 293 4.43 -15.48 17.68
N ASP A 294 5.67 -15.52 18.19
CA ASP A 294 6.75 -16.25 17.50
C ASP A 294 6.32 -17.71 17.33
N PHE A 295 6.64 -18.31 16.19
CA PHE A 295 6.34 -19.71 15.96
C PHE A 295 7.37 -20.35 15.04
N ASP A 296 7.57 -21.64 15.25
CA ASP A 296 8.34 -22.48 14.36
C ASP A 296 7.36 -23.21 13.41
N ILE A 297 7.60 -23.11 12.09
CA ILE A 297 6.84 -23.73 11.01
C ILE A 297 7.02 -25.26 11.02
N ASP A 298 8.23 -25.73 11.30
CA ASP A 298 8.59 -27.15 11.33
C ASP A 298 8.26 -27.79 12.69
N SER A 299 7.86 -26.99 13.67
CA SER A 299 7.44 -27.43 15.00
C SER A 299 6.45 -28.59 14.92
N PRO A 300 6.58 -29.63 15.77
CA PRO A 300 5.60 -30.73 15.83
C PRO A 300 4.19 -30.27 16.24
N LEU A 301 4.04 -29.03 16.71
CA LEU A 301 2.75 -28.41 17.00
C LEU A 301 1.99 -27.98 15.74
N GLY A 302 2.66 -27.82 14.59
CA GLY A 302 2.02 -27.59 13.30
C GLY A 302 1.65 -28.90 12.58
N THR A 303 0.68 -28.85 11.68
CA THR A 303 0.24 -30.00 10.88
C THR A 303 0.70 -29.86 9.44
N THR A 304 1.23 -30.93 8.86
CA THR A 304 1.51 -30.98 7.42
C THR A 304 0.20 -31.05 6.68
N VAL A 305 -0.01 -30.14 5.72
CA VAL A 305 -1.22 -30.15 4.91
C VAL A 305 -1.23 -31.46 4.13
N PRO A 306 -2.24 -32.33 4.32
CA PRO A 306 -2.24 -33.63 3.68
C PRO A 306 -2.32 -33.47 2.16
N THR A 307 -1.66 -34.36 1.45
CA THR A 307 -1.76 -34.48 -0.02
C THR A 307 -2.18 -35.91 -0.34
N THR A 308 -3.25 -36.39 0.31
CA THR A 308 -3.63 -37.81 0.28
C THR A 308 -3.81 -38.34 -1.15
N ASN A 309 -3.40 -39.61 -1.30
CA ASN A 309 -3.21 -40.39 -2.53
C ASN A 309 -2.24 -39.75 -3.55
N LEU A 310 -0.94 -39.87 -3.27
CA LEU A 310 0.05 -40.08 -4.32
C LEU A 310 -0.42 -41.32 -5.12
N MET A 311 -0.43 -41.21 -6.44
CA MET A 311 -0.78 -42.28 -7.37
C MET A 311 -0.26 -43.67 -6.91
N PRO A 312 -1.03 -44.76 -7.11
CA PRO A 312 -0.50 -46.12 -6.97
C PRO A 312 0.79 -46.26 -7.78
N VAL A 313 1.75 -47.04 -7.28
CA VAL A 313 3.09 -47.30 -7.87
C VAL A 313 3.05 -47.77 -9.34
N HIS A 314 1.87 -48.06 -9.90
CA HIS A 314 1.67 -48.58 -11.25
C HIS A 314 0.79 -47.69 -12.16
N ALA A 315 0.36 -46.50 -11.74
CA ALA A 315 -0.41 -45.61 -12.61
C ALA A 315 0.53 -44.77 -13.50
N ALA A 316 0.53 -45.05 -14.80
CA ALA A 316 1.32 -44.33 -15.80
C ALA A 316 0.51 -43.14 -16.36
N TYR A 317 0.65 -41.96 -15.76
CA TYR A 317 0.38 -40.69 -16.42
C TYR A 317 1.68 -39.88 -16.44
N ALA A 318 2.11 -39.52 -17.65
CA ALA A 318 3.28 -38.71 -17.88
C ALA A 318 2.91 -37.22 -17.64
N ASP A 319 3.75 -36.55 -16.85
CA ASP A 319 3.78 -35.12 -16.49
C ASP A 319 2.89 -34.61 -15.31
N ALA A 320 3.60 -34.26 -14.22
CA ALA A 320 3.29 -33.29 -13.14
C ALA A 320 2.12 -33.52 -12.13
N SER A 321 2.46 -34.16 -10.99
CA SER A 321 1.93 -33.97 -9.61
C SER A 321 0.44 -33.60 -9.39
N THR A 322 -0.50 -34.53 -9.61
CA THR A 322 -1.90 -34.40 -9.12
C THR A 322 -2.09 -34.98 -7.71
N CYS A 323 -3.09 -34.50 -6.96
CA CYS A 323 -3.58 -35.16 -5.74
C CYS A 323 -5.08 -34.94 -5.50
N ASP A 324 -5.66 -35.57 -4.46
CA ASP A 324 -7.12 -35.55 -4.23
C ASP A 324 -7.64 -34.19 -3.74
N ARG A 325 -6.83 -33.43 -3.00
CA ARG A 325 -7.21 -32.13 -2.43
C ARG A 325 -6.07 -31.13 -2.60
N PRO A 326 -5.69 -30.75 -3.83
CA PRO A 326 -4.57 -29.84 -4.08
C PRO A 326 -4.95 -28.41 -3.72
N ASN A 327 -3.95 -27.53 -3.69
CA ASN A 327 -4.20 -26.10 -3.68
C ASN A 327 -4.65 -25.66 -5.10
N VAL A 328 -5.97 -25.68 -5.33
CA VAL A 328 -6.57 -25.31 -6.63
C VAL A 328 -6.42 -23.83 -6.99
N LEU A 329 -6.04 -22.98 -6.03
CA LEU A 329 -5.85 -21.55 -6.26
C LEU A 329 -4.58 -21.29 -7.05
N ASN A 330 -3.47 -21.93 -6.65
CA ASN A 330 -2.19 -21.86 -7.36
C ASN A 330 -2.01 -23.02 -8.36
N GLY A 331 -2.97 -23.95 -8.44
CA GLY A 331 -2.94 -25.08 -9.36
C GLY A 331 -1.83 -26.07 -9.06
N LYS A 332 -1.43 -26.23 -7.78
CA LYS A 332 -0.33 -27.12 -7.38
C LYS A 332 -0.77 -28.16 -6.35
N CYS A 333 -0.29 -29.39 -6.48
CA CYS A 333 -0.23 -30.33 -5.37
C CYS A 333 1.03 -30.03 -4.53
N ASP A 334 0.89 -29.14 -3.55
CA ASP A 334 2.02 -28.51 -2.85
C ASP A 334 2.49 -29.29 -1.61
N HIS A 335 3.16 -30.44 -1.86
CA HIS A 335 3.65 -31.34 -0.83
C HIS A 335 4.57 -30.65 0.18
N GLY A 336 4.41 -30.97 1.47
CA GLY A 336 5.27 -30.45 2.53
C GLY A 336 4.85 -29.08 3.06
N SER A 337 3.77 -28.49 2.54
CA SER A 337 3.15 -27.30 3.12
C SER A 337 2.67 -27.57 4.55
N ARG A 338 2.66 -26.53 5.38
CA ARG A 338 2.34 -26.63 6.82
C ARG A 338 1.25 -25.63 7.18
N PHE A 339 0.37 -26.03 8.07
CA PHE A 339 -0.68 -25.17 8.61
C PHE A 339 -0.70 -25.26 10.13
N ARG A 340 -0.95 -24.12 10.76
CA ARG A 340 -1.01 -24.02 12.22
C ARG A 340 -2.10 -23.05 12.65
N VAL A 341 -2.86 -23.46 13.65
CA VAL A 341 -3.72 -22.57 14.42
C VAL A 341 -2.88 -22.07 15.59
N LEU A 342 -2.54 -20.79 15.58
CA LEU A 342 -1.71 -20.15 16.61
C LEU A 342 -2.57 -19.74 17.81
N VAL A 343 -3.78 -19.23 17.54
CA VAL A 343 -4.78 -18.86 18.55
C VAL A 343 -6.15 -19.26 18.03
N ASN A 344 -7.00 -19.81 18.89
CA ASN A 344 -8.41 -20.06 18.56
C ASN A 344 -9.24 -20.06 19.85
N THR A 345 -9.94 -18.96 20.09
CA THR A 345 -10.88 -18.80 21.21
C THR A 345 -12.31 -18.73 20.67
N ALA A 346 -13.28 -18.51 21.56
CA ALA A 346 -14.65 -18.22 21.15
C ALA A 346 -14.70 -17.00 20.20
N ASP A 347 -13.92 -15.96 20.49
CA ASP A 347 -14.04 -14.65 19.84
C ASP A 347 -12.99 -14.39 18.76
N VAL A 348 -11.82 -15.01 18.83
CA VAL A 348 -10.69 -14.69 17.94
C VAL A 348 -10.01 -15.93 17.40
N PHE A 349 -9.37 -15.81 16.24
CA PHE A 349 -8.40 -16.80 15.78
C PHE A 349 -7.20 -16.15 15.09
N VAL A 350 -6.07 -16.85 15.14
CA VAL A 350 -4.85 -16.57 14.38
C VAL A 350 -4.43 -17.86 13.71
N VAL A 351 -4.29 -17.83 12.39
CA VAL A 351 -3.85 -18.98 11.60
C VAL A 351 -2.62 -18.63 10.78
N ALA A 352 -1.71 -19.60 10.62
CA ALA A 352 -0.53 -19.49 9.80
C ALA A 352 -0.51 -20.62 8.77
N HIS A 353 -0.21 -20.26 7.52
CA HIS A 353 -0.10 -21.20 6.41
C HIS A 353 1.22 -20.98 5.68
N ALA A 354 2.10 -21.95 5.75
CA ALA A 354 3.38 -21.96 5.06
C ALA A 354 3.30 -22.88 3.85
N ARG A 355 3.40 -22.32 2.64
CA ARG A 355 3.32 -23.06 1.38
C ARG A 355 4.72 -23.47 0.93
N LYS A 356 4.88 -24.71 0.50
CA LYS A 356 6.19 -25.26 0.15
C LYS A 356 6.70 -24.72 -1.19
N MET A 357 5.80 -24.57 -2.15
CA MET A 357 6.06 -24.11 -3.51
C MET A 357 7.17 -24.91 -4.24
N GLY A 358 7.39 -26.17 -3.84
CA GLY A 358 8.44 -27.02 -4.38
C GLY A 358 9.86 -26.77 -3.87
N LEU A 359 10.04 -25.94 -2.83
CA LEU A 359 11.35 -25.66 -2.24
C LEU A 359 11.89 -26.84 -1.39
N SER A 360 13.17 -26.75 -1.01
CA SER A 360 13.86 -27.80 -0.25
C SER A 360 13.41 -27.86 1.23
N GLN A 361 13.78 -28.92 1.97
CA GLN A 361 13.42 -29.08 3.37
C GLN A 361 13.79 -27.86 4.22
N GLY A 362 12.90 -27.41 5.11
CA GLY A 362 13.08 -26.20 5.92
C GLY A 362 12.82 -24.86 5.20
N GLN A 363 12.66 -24.87 3.87
CA GLN A 363 12.33 -23.66 3.08
C GLN A 363 10.86 -23.63 2.67
N TYR A 364 10.25 -22.45 2.64
CA TYR A 364 8.86 -22.21 2.23
C TYR A 364 8.84 -21.06 1.25
N GLY A 365 7.96 -21.10 0.24
CA GLY A 365 7.85 -20.06 -0.79
C GLY A 365 6.85 -18.97 -0.43
N ASP A 366 6.10 -19.19 0.65
CA ASP A 366 5.13 -18.24 1.18
C ASP A 366 4.75 -18.60 2.61
N VAL A 367 4.61 -17.59 3.49
CA VAL A 367 4.08 -17.75 4.85
C VAL A 367 3.03 -16.67 5.11
N ALA A 368 1.75 -17.04 5.05
CA ALA A 368 0.64 -16.14 5.30
C ALA A 368 0.11 -16.30 6.73
N ILE A 369 -0.18 -15.18 7.41
CA ILE A 369 -0.90 -15.17 8.69
C ILE A 369 -2.16 -14.34 8.57
N ILE A 370 -3.24 -14.86 9.14
CA ILE A 370 -4.51 -14.15 9.26
C ILE A 370 -4.92 -14.15 10.71
N GLN A 371 -5.19 -12.95 11.21
CA GLN A 371 -5.72 -12.70 12.53
C GLN A 371 -7.11 -12.09 12.38
N HIS A 372 -8.10 -12.61 13.12
CA HIS A 372 -9.49 -12.20 12.97
C HIS A 372 -10.24 -12.22 14.30
N ASN A 373 -11.05 -11.19 14.52
CA ASN A 373 -12.03 -11.13 15.61
C ASN A 373 -13.45 -11.32 15.07
N LYS A 374 -14.10 -12.39 15.51
CA LYS A 374 -15.42 -12.84 15.05
C LYS A 374 -16.55 -11.91 15.45
N ASN A 375 -16.37 -11.11 16.52
CA ASN A 375 -17.41 -10.25 17.08
C ASN A 375 -17.48 -8.89 16.37
N ASN A 376 -16.33 -8.29 16.09
CA ASN A 376 -16.26 -6.97 15.45
C ASN A 376 -15.89 -7.03 13.95
N GLY A 377 -15.38 -8.16 13.47
CA GLY A 377 -14.99 -8.38 12.08
C GLY A 377 -13.58 -7.94 11.72
N ALA A 378 -12.84 -7.36 12.67
CA ALA A 378 -11.49 -6.86 12.45
C ALA A 378 -10.59 -7.99 11.95
N THR A 379 -9.96 -7.76 10.80
CA THR A 379 -9.11 -8.75 10.13
C THR A 379 -7.78 -8.11 9.75
N CYS A 380 -6.69 -8.81 10.05
CA CYS A 380 -5.33 -8.44 9.70
C CYS A 380 -4.66 -9.53 8.88
N PHE A 381 -3.84 -9.09 7.93
CA PHE A 381 -3.11 -9.94 7.01
C PHE A 381 -1.62 -9.69 7.14
N TYR A 382 -0.84 -10.77 7.24
CA TYR A 382 0.61 -10.72 7.19
C TYR A 382 1.11 -11.72 6.16
N GLN A 383 2.18 -11.35 5.46
CA GLN A 383 2.73 -12.17 4.40
C GLN A 383 4.26 -12.15 4.46
N GLY A 384 4.85 -13.33 4.57
CA GLY A 384 6.29 -13.58 4.41
C GLY A 384 6.58 -13.85 2.94
N ALA A 385 7.55 -13.12 2.38
CA ALA A 385 7.71 -12.88 0.94
C ALA A 385 8.85 -13.73 0.31
N LEU A 386 8.63 -15.03 0.11
CA LEU A 386 9.75 -15.97 -0.06
C LEU A 386 10.14 -16.35 -1.52
N GLU A 387 9.42 -15.89 -2.56
CA GLU A 387 9.83 -16.13 -3.97
C GLU A 387 9.90 -14.85 -4.81
N ASP A 388 8.88 -13.98 -4.73
CA ASP A 388 8.81 -12.73 -5.51
C ASP A 388 9.86 -11.67 -5.12
N PHE A 389 10.49 -11.80 -3.94
CA PHE A 389 11.47 -10.84 -3.40
C PHE A 389 12.84 -11.45 -3.09
N GLY A 390 13.07 -12.73 -3.43
CA GLY A 390 14.36 -13.39 -3.22
C GLY A 390 14.79 -13.58 -1.76
N LEU A 391 13.84 -13.64 -0.82
CA LEU A 391 14.09 -13.81 0.61
C LEU A 391 14.14 -15.30 0.97
N SER A 392 15.08 -15.71 1.83
CA SER A 392 15.18 -17.08 2.37
C SER A 392 14.99 -17.04 3.87
N HIS A 393 14.25 -17.99 4.44
CA HIS A 393 14.03 -18.08 5.88
C HIS A 393 14.33 -19.46 6.45
N ASP A 394 14.70 -19.49 7.72
CA ASP A 394 14.69 -20.69 8.54
C ASP A 394 13.25 -21.02 9.00
N HIS A 395 13.03 -22.10 9.73
CA HIS A 395 11.67 -22.44 10.17
C HIS A 395 11.16 -21.56 11.33
N ASN A 396 12.02 -20.76 11.99
CA ASN A 396 11.68 -19.98 13.19
C ASN A 396 11.19 -18.58 12.83
N VAL A 397 9.89 -18.41 12.68
CA VAL A 397 9.27 -17.13 12.33
C VAL A 397 9.11 -16.23 13.55
N LYS A 398 9.65 -15.01 13.46
CA LYS A 398 9.41 -13.94 14.43
C LYS A 398 8.05 -13.30 14.21
N ALA A 399 7.37 -12.94 15.29
CA ALA A 399 6.09 -12.26 15.23
C ALA A 399 6.18 -10.95 14.41
N PRO A 400 5.16 -10.60 13.61
CA PRO A 400 5.09 -9.30 12.92
C PRO A 400 5.22 -8.08 13.84
N SER A 401 4.82 -8.21 15.12
CA SER A 401 5.01 -7.19 16.16
C SER A 401 6.48 -6.89 16.49
N LYS A 402 7.41 -7.73 16.02
CA LYS A 402 8.86 -7.52 16.10
C LYS A 402 9.44 -6.88 14.85
N GLY A 403 8.59 -6.50 13.92
CA GLY A 403 8.96 -5.81 12.69
C GLY A 403 9.28 -6.76 11.54
N VAL A 404 9.78 -6.18 10.44
CA VAL A 404 10.01 -6.90 9.19
C VAL A 404 11.07 -8.02 9.27
N GLY A 405 11.94 -7.96 10.28
CA GLY A 405 13.06 -8.88 10.47
C GLY A 405 14.38 -8.34 9.92
N ASP A 406 15.50 -8.86 10.43
CA ASP A 406 16.86 -8.63 9.91
C ASP A 406 17.60 -9.97 9.78
N PRO A 407 17.75 -10.53 8.56
CA PRO A 407 17.25 -9.99 7.28
C PRO A 407 15.71 -9.96 7.21
N ALA A 408 15.18 -9.12 6.32
CA ALA A 408 13.73 -8.98 6.15
C ALA A 408 13.07 -10.32 5.77
N PHE A 409 11.99 -10.65 6.47
CA PHE A 409 11.16 -11.83 6.26
C PHE A 409 9.73 -11.42 5.89
N TRP A 410 9.17 -10.46 6.62
CA TRP A 410 7.81 -9.98 6.41
C TRP A 410 7.75 -8.83 5.42
N MET A 411 6.65 -8.78 4.67
CA MET A 411 6.27 -7.61 3.88
C MET A 411 5.79 -6.48 4.81
N THR A 412 6.01 -5.23 4.40
CA THR A 412 5.37 -4.07 5.03
C THR A 412 3.86 -4.02 4.68
N PRO A 413 3.02 -3.33 5.47
CA PRO A 413 1.60 -3.18 5.15
C PRO A 413 1.34 -2.63 3.74
N SER A 414 2.07 -1.58 3.33
CA SER A 414 2.00 -1.01 1.98
C SER A 414 2.38 -2.02 0.89
N GLN A 415 3.40 -2.86 1.10
CA GLN A 415 3.74 -3.93 0.18
C GLN A 415 2.64 -4.99 0.07
N ILE A 416 1.98 -5.35 1.18
CA ILE A 416 0.84 -6.27 1.16
C ILE A 416 -0.31 -5.65 0.36
N ALA A 417 -0.61 -4.37 0.63
CA ALA A 417 -1.69 -3.61 0.01
C ALA A 417 -1.54 -3.47 -1.51
N SER A 418 -0.31 -3.28 -1.98
CA SER A 418 0.03 -3.02 -3.40
C SER A 418 0.58 -4.24 -4.15
N SER A 419 0.65 -5.41 -3.50
CA SER A 419 1.19 -6.62 -4.13
C SER A 419 0.41 -7.04 -5.38
N LYS A 420 1.02 -7.90 -6.22
CA LYS A 420 0.38 -8.45 -7.42
C LYS A 420 -0.94 -9.19 -7.10
N PHE A 421 -1.03 -9.77 -5.91
CA PHE A 421 -2.20 -10.48 -5.41
C PHE A 421 -2.52 -10.01 -3.98
N PRO A 422 -3.10 -8.81 -3.81
CA PRO A 422 -3.41 -8.28 -2.49
C PRO A 422 -4.36 -9.23 -1.76
N CYS A 423 -4.18 -9.44 -0.45
CA CYS A 423 -4.94 -10.45 0.30
C CYS A 423 -6.47 -10.28 0.14
N GLY A 424 -6.96 -9.03 0.20
CA GLY A 424 -8.38 -8.70 0.02
C GLY A 424 -8.94 -9.06 -1.36
N SER A 425 -8.10 -9.27 -2.38
CA SER A 425 -8.56 -9.65 -3.73
C SER A 425 -9.14 -11.06 -3.78
N CYS A 426 -8.67 -11.96 -2.91
CA CYS A 426 -9.17 -13.33 -2.75
C CYS A 426 -10.03 -13.49 -1.48
N HIS A 427 -9.70 -12.73 -0.43
CA HIS A 427 -10.40 -12.73 0.87
C HIS A 427 -11.55 -11.71 0.89
N ASP A 428 -12.33 -11.65 -0.18
CA ASP A 428 -13.39 -10.64 -0.36
C ASP A 428 -14.73 -11.01 0.29
N ASN A 429 -14.89 -12.25 0.72
CA ASN A 429 -16.03 -12.72 1.50
C ASN A 429 -15.71 -12.78 3.01
N GLY A 430 -14.45 -12.93 3.39
CA GLY A 430 -14.10 -13.05 4.80
C GLY A 430 -12.65 -13.49 5.02
N PRO A 431 -12.27 -13.72 6.28
CA PRO A 431 -10.88 -13.93 6.68
C PRO A 431 -10.28 -15.23 6.12
N ILE A 432 -11.05 -16.30 5.93
CA ILE A 432 -10.50 -17.60 5.47
C ILE A 432 -11.20 -18.06 4.20
N ILE A 433 -10.41 -18.46 3.20
CA ILE A 433 -10.88 -19.19 2.02
C ILE A 433 -11.00 -20.67 2.39
N ARG A 434 -12.23 -21.17 2.45
CA ARG A 434 -12.49 -22.58 2.76
C ARG A 434 -12.42 -23.42 1.50
N SER A 435 -11.39 -24.23 1.37
CA SER A 435 -11.21 -25.20 0.28
C SER A 435 -10.90 -26.60 0.80
N PRO A 436 -11.13 -27.68 0.01
CA PRO A 436 -10.80 -29.05 0.39
C PRO A 436 -9.34 -29.20 0.84
N TYR A 437 -8.46 -28.37 0.29
CA TYR A 437 -7.03 -28.36 0.61
C TYR A 437 -6.74 -28.20 2.10
N LEU A 438 -7.37 -27.24 2.79
CA LEU A 438 -7.17 -27.04 4.23
C LEU A 438 -8.28 -27.67 5.08
N ALA A 439 -9.47 -27.93 4.51
CA ALA A 439 -10.60 -28.53 5.23
C ALA A 439 -10.35 -29.98 5.69
N GLN A 440 -9.39 -30.68 5.09
CA GLN A 440 -8.96 -32.02 5.49
C GLN A 440 -8.13 -32.06 6.79
N ILE A 441 -7.66 -30.90 7.27
CA ILE A 441 -6.88 -30.82 8.51
C ILE A 441 -7.82 -30.99 9.70
N THR A 442 -7.50 -31.92 10.59
CA THR A 442 -8.28 -32.23 11.80
C THR A 442 -7.44 -32.02 13.06
N GLY A 443 -8.08 -32.14 14.23
CA GLY A 443 -7.42 -32.02 15.52
C GLY A 443 -7.09 -30.58 15.91
N PRO A 444 -6.00 -30.33 16.66
CA PRO A 444 -5.69 -29.00 17.20
C PRO A 444 -5.52 -27.90 16.15
N ASN A 445 -5.12 -28.26 14.93
CA ASN A 445 -4.92 -27.32 13.81
C ASN A 445 -6.06 -27.34 12.79
N GLN A 446 -7.21 -27.94 13.10
CA GLN A 446 -8.37 -27.85 12.21
C GLN A 446 -8.75 -26.39 11.96
N LEU A 447 -9.21 -26.07 10.75
CA LEU A 447 -9.58 -24.70 10.39
C LEU A 447 -10.58 -24.10 11.40
N PRO A 448 -10.43 -22.83 11.80
CA PRO A 448 -11.42 -22.14 12.61
C PRO A 448 -12.83 -22.25 12.00
N GLY A 449 -13.78 -22.71 12.82
CA GLY A 449 -15.16 -23.00 12.41
C GLY A 449 -15.33 -24.28 11.60
N ALA A 450 -14.41 -25.25 11.65
CA ALA A 450 -14.62 -26.56 11.02
C ALA A 450 -15.98 -27.15 11.42
N GLY A 451 -16.77 -27.59 10.45
CA GLY A 451 -18.15 -28.08 10.66
C GLY A 451 -19.23 -26.99 10.77
N ASP A 452 -18.85 -25.72 10.93
CA ASP A 452 -19.78 -24.59 10.89
C ASP A 452 -20.12 -24.22 9.45
N VAL A 453 -21.37 -24.50 9.06
CA VAL A 453 -21.94 -24.20 7.74
C VAL A 453 -22.33 -22.73 7.58
N THR A 454 -22.29 -21.95 8.65
CA THR A 454 -22.58 -20.50 8.67
C THR A 454 -21.32 -19.64 8.66
N PHE A 455 -20.14 -20.26 8.61
CA PHE A 455 -18.88 -19.51 8.58
C PHE A 455 -18.75 -18.69 7.29
N ASN A 456 -18.43 -17.39 7.42
CA ASN A 456 -18.51 -16.41 6.33
C ASN A 456 -19.89 -16.33 5.65
N SER A 457 -20.97 -16.67 6.37
CA SER A 457 -22.33 -16.40 5.89
C SER A 457 -22.61 -14.90 5.91
N ASP A 458 -23.73 -14.54 5.29
CA ASP A 458 -24.24 -13.18 5.41
C ASP A 458 -24.52 -12.80 6.88
N GLY A 459 -24.37 -11.51 7.20
CA GLY A 459 -24.51 -10.97 8.55
C GLY A 459 -23.27 -11.03 9.44
N GLN A 460 -22.23 -11.80 9.08
CA GLN A 460 -20.96 -11.82 9.82
C GLN A 460 -20.17 -10.52 9.61
N PRO A 461 -19.66 -9.87 10.67
CA PRO A 461 -18.92 -8.62 10.55
C PRO A 461 -17.57 -8.84 9.85
N TYR A 462 -17.13 -7.85 9.08
CA TYR A 462 -15.85 -7.90 8.39
C TYR A 462 -15.29 -6.50 8.15
N SER A 463 -14.03 -6.26 8.52
CA SER A 463 -13.30 -5.03 8.27
C SER A 463 -11.80 -5.31 8.13
N PHE A 464 -11.11 -4.38 7.47
CA PHE A 464 -9.67 -4.43 7.24
C PHE A 464 -9.01 -3.42 8.18
N VAL A 465 -8.16 -3.89 9.08
CA VAL A 465 -7.42 -3.00 9.99
C VAL A 465 -6.23 -2.37 9.23
N GLY A 466 -5.86 -1.14 9.58
CA GLY A 466 -4.65 -0.46 9.10
C GLY A 466 -4.89 0.54 7.98
N ALA A 467 -4.16 1.67 8.03
CA ALA A 467 -4.31 2.79 7.09
C ALA A 467 -4.07 2.40 5.62
N ASP A 468 -3.04 1.58 5.35
CA ASP A 468 -2.73 1.09 4.00
C ASP A 468 -3.88 0.27 3.36
N PHE A 469 -4.75 -0.30 4.20
CA PHE A 469 -5.91 -1.10 3.79
C PHE A 469 -7.22 -0.31 3.81
N ALA A 470 -7.21 0.96 4.21
CA ALA A 470 -8.44 1.77 4.39
C ALA A 470 -9.26 1.91 3.10
N SER A 471 -8.59 1.86 1.94
CA SER A 471 -9.23 1.89 0.63
C SER A 471 -9.94 0.58 0.27
N TRP A 472 -9.61 -0.54 0.93
CA TRP A 472 -10.19 -1.85 0.62
C TRP A 472 -11.66 -1.90 1.00
N LYS A 473 -12.48 -2.40 0.08
CA LYS A 473 -13.93 -2.58 0.24
C LYS A 473 -14.34 -3.91 -0.37
N SER A 474 -15.24 -4.59 0.34
CA SER A 474 -15.87 -5.83 -0.07
C SER A 474 -17.37 -5.66 -0.19
N TYR A 475 -17.91 -6.23 -1.26
CA TYR A 475 -19.30 -6.13 -1.65
C TYR A 475 -19.87 -7.53 -1.83
N LYS A 476 -21.09 -7.72 -1.32
CA LYS A 476 -21.87 -8.93 -1.48
C LYS A 476 -22.56 -8.89 -2.84
N VAL A 477 -22.59 -10.02 -3.53
CA VAL A 477 -23.27 -10.23 -4.81
C VAL A 477 -24.44 -11.16 -4.61
N GLU A 478 -25.63 -10.71 -5.00
CA GLU A 478 -26.88 -11.43 -4.81
C GLU A 478 -27.67 -11.54 -6.11
N VAL A 479 -28.15 -12.75 -6.37
CA VAL A 479 -29.12 -13.05 -7.42
C VAL A 479 -30.31 -13.73 -6.77
N SER A 480 -31.52 -13.18 -6.95
CA SER A 480 -32.73 -13.67 -6.27
C SER A 480 -32.97 -15.16 -6.61
N GLY A 481 -33.18 -15.98 -5.57
CA GLY A 481 -33.39 -17.42 -5.71
C GLY A 481 -32.14 -18.25 -6.03
N ASN A 482 -30.95 -17.66 -6.04
CA ASN A 482 -29.71 -18.38 -6.32
C ASN A 482 -29.28 -19.27 -5.14
N THR A 483 -29.04 -20.55 -5.40
CA THR A 483 -28.66 -21.52 -4.34
C THR A 483 -27.32 -21.20 -3.67
N CYS A 484 -26.40 -20.51 -4.35
CA CYS A 484 -25.11 -20.15 -3.76
C CYS A 484 -25.31 -19.14 -2.61
N ASN A 485 -26.21 -18.18 -2.80
CA ASN A 485 -26.52 -17.17 -1.78
C ASN A 485 -27.24 -17.75 -0.55
N GLY A 486 -27.77 -18.98 -0.62
CA GLY A 486 -28.41 -19.64 0.52
C GLY A 486 -27.43 -20.14 1.58
N CYS A 487 -26.16 -20.36 1.22
CA CYS A 487 -25.11 -20.82 2.14
C CYS A 487 -23.90 -19.88 2.19
N HIS A 488 -23.63 -19.16 1.10
CA HIS A 488 -22.44 -18.34 0.94
C HIS A 488 -22.80 -16.87 0.76
N ARG A 489 -22.07 -15.98 1.43
CA ARG A 489 -21.94 -14.59 0.99
C ARG A 489 -21.00 -14.56 -0.21
N MET A 490 -21.50 -14.40 -1.42
CA MET A 490 -20.63 -14.28 -2.60
C MET A 490 -20.09 -12.85 -2.67
N GLY A 491 -18.77 -12.69 -2.84
CA GLY A 491 -18.07 -11.42 -2.74
C GLY A 491 -17.49 -10.93 -4.06
N VAL A 492 -17.43 -9.60 -4.20
CA VAL A 492 -16.50 -8.86 -5.07
C VAL A 492 -15.82 -7.78 -4.26
N ASN A 493 -14.72 -7.23 -4.78
CA ASN A 493 -13.94 -6.20 -4.11
C ASN A 493 -13.58 -5.06 -5.08
N ASN A 494 -13.16 -3.92 -4.54
CA ASN A 494 -12.72 -2.77 -5.33
C ASN A 494 -11.26 -2.83 -5.79
N LEU A 495 -10.52 -3.90 -5.48
CA LEU A 495 -9.11 -4.05 -5.84
C LEU A 495 -8.95 -4.55 -7.29
N SER A 496 -9.93 -5.29 -7.81
CA SER A 496 -9.87 -5.97 -9.10
C SER A 496 -10.19 -5.08 -10.32
N ASN A 497 -10.19 -3.75 -10.21
CA ASN A 497 -10.58 -2.82 -11.29
C ASN A 497 -9.49 -1.81 -11.72
N ILE A 498 -8.23 -2.01 -11.31
CA ILE A 498 -7.09 -1.14 -11.69
C ILE A 498 -6.16 -1.75 -12.77
N GLY A 499 -6.60 -2.77 -13.51
CA GLY A 499 -5.89 -3.30 -14.69
C GLY A 499 -4.62 -4.12 -14.43
N ILE A 500 -4.13 -4.21 -13.19
CA ILE A 500 -2.92 -4.96 -12.81
C ILE A 500 -3.23 -6.15 -11.87
N VAL A 501 -4.29 -6.07 -11.07
CA VAL A 501 -4.69 -7.11 -10.11
C VAL A 501 -5.66 -8.09 -10.77
N PRO A 502 -5.36 -9.40 -10.83
CA PRO A 502 -6.28 -10.39 -11.38
C PRO A 502 -7.58 -10.46 -10.59
N SER A 503 -8.69 -10.67 -11.30
CA SER A 503 -10.02 -10.76 -10.71
C SER A 503 -10.22 -12.09 -9.99
N ASN A 504 -9.82 -12.17 -8.72
CA ASN A 504 -9.74 -13.44 -7.94
C ASN A 504 -10.80 -13.58 -6.84
N GLY A 505 -11.84 -12.74 -6.86
CA GLY A 505 -12.87 -12.71 -5.84
C GLY A 505 -13.74 -13.96 -5.78
N THR A 506 -14.49 -14.14 -4.69
CA THR A 506 -15.34 -15.34 -4.51
C THR A 506 -16.43 -15.47 -5.57
N ALA A 507 -17.04 -14.37 -6.00
CA ALA A 507 -18.03 -14.36 -7.07
C ALA A 507 -17.41 -14.41 -8.48
N LEU A 508 -16.20 -13.88 -8.65
CA LEU A 508 -15.57 -13.73 -9.98
C LEU A 508 -14.72 -14.93 -10.38
N ASP A 509 -14.10 -15.63 -9.43
CA ASP A 509 -13.16 -16.73 -9.72
C ASP A 509 -13.43 -17.97 -8.87
N LEU A 510 -13.43 -17.85 -7.54
CA LEU A 510 -13.42 -19.02 -6.65
C LEU A 510 -14.69 -19.89 -6.82
N GLY A 511 -15.87 -19.27 -7.00
CA GLY A 511 -17.11 -19.99 -7.28
C GLY A 511 -17.08 -20.78 -8.60
N MET A 512 -16.43 -20.24 -9.63
CA MET A 512 -16.24 -20.94 -10.91
C MET A 512 -15.25 -22.08 -10.77
N LYS A 513 -14.10 -21.85 -10.12
CA LYS A 513 -13.14 -22.92 -9.79
C LYS A 513 -13.81 -24.03 -8.99
N ALA A 514 -14.63 -23.69 -8.00
CA ALA A 514 -15.26 -24.67 -7.11
C ALA A 514 -16.28 -25.56 -7.83
N THR A 515 -16.95 -25.04 -8.86
CA THR A 515 -17.98 -25.74 -9.65
C THR A 515 -17.47 -26.37 -10.94
N ASP A 516 -16.17 -26.23 -11.24
CA ASP A 516 -15.59 -26.76 -12.48
C ASP A 516 -15.64 -28.29 -12.55
N ARG A 517 -15.87 -28.81 -13.76
CA ARG A 517 -15.84 -30.24 -14.08
C ARG A 517 -14.45 -30.84 -13.85
N THR A 518 -13.40 -30.03 -13.99
CA THR A 518 -12.01 -30.42 -13.77
C THR A 518 -11.25 -29.31 -13.06
N GLN A 519 -10.27 -29.65 -12.23
CA GLN A 519 -9.43 -28.66 -11.57
C GLN A 519 -7.96 -29.03 -11.81
N VAL A 520 -7.12 -28.03 -12.11
CA VAL A 520 -5.69 -28.22 -12.35
C VAL A 520 -5.04 -28.87 -11.12
N SER A 521 -4.18 -29.86 -11.36
CA SER A 521 -3.45 -30.63 -10.33
C SER A 521 -4.33 -31.42 -9.36
N LYS A 522 -5.62 -31.63 -9.68
CA LYS A 522 -6.55 -32.46 -8.91
C LYS A 522 -6.84 -33.77 -9.63
N ASN A 523 -6.90 -34.87 -8.86
CA ASN A 523 -7.43 -36.13 -9.37
C ASN A 523 -8.91 -35.99 -9.77
N PRO A 524 -9.42 -36.77 -10.75
CA PRO A 524 -10.82 -36.72 -11.14
C PRO A 524 -11.80 -36.78 -9.96
N HIS A 525 -12.88 -36.01 -10.04
CA HIS A 525 -13.87 -35.89 -8.96
C HIS A 525 -14.44 -37.27 -8.58
N SER A 526 -14.37 -37.61 -7.30
CA SER A 526 -14.77 -38.91 -6.75
C SER A 526 -15.06 -38.80 -5.24
N ALA A 527 -15.40 -39.91 -4.58
CA ALA A 527 -15.52 -39.93 -3.12
C ALA A 527 -14.18 -39.60 -2.42
N ASP A 528 -13.07 -40.04 -3.01
CA ASP A 528 -11.72 -39.82 -2.48
C ASP A 528 -11.18 -38.42 -2.82
N SER A 529 -11.51 -37.93 -4.03
CA SER A 529 -11.21 -36.58 -4.53
C SER A 529 -12.51 -35.77 -4.72
N PRO A 530 -13.23 -35.39 -3.65
CA PRO A 530 -14.52 -34.71 -3.79
C PRO A 530 -14.36 -33.34 -4.44
N ILE A 531 -15.38 -32.92 -5.20
CA ILE A 531 -15.50 -31.55 -5.69
C ILE A 531 -15.54 -30.56 -4.51
N TRP A 532 -15.09 -29.32 -4.71
CA TRP A 532 -15.08 -28.28 -3.66
C TRP A 532 -16.49 -27.85 -3.20
N MET A 533 -17.54 -28.28 -3.88
CA MET A 533 -18.90 -27.85 -3.56
C MET A 533 -19.47 -28.48 -2.27
N LEU A 534 -20.80 -28.47 -2.15
CA LEU A 534 -21.58 -28.71 -0.95
C LEU A 534 -21.08 -29.92 -0.14
N PRO A 535 -21.19 -29.89 1.21
CA PRO A 535 -20.90 -31.06 2.03
C PRO A 535 -21.58 -32.33 1.49
N GLY A 536 -20.78 -33.37 1.21
CA GLY A 536 -21.26 -34.63 0.65
C GLY A 536 -21.40 -34.68 -0.88
N GLN A 537 -21.25 -33.56 -1.59
CA GLN A 537 -21.18 -33.55 -3.04
C GLN A 537 -19.81 -34.07 -3.49
N THR A 538 -19.80 -35.19 -4.21
CA THR A 538 -18.56 -35.83 -4.69
C THR A 538 -18.27 -35.56 -6.16
N THR A 539 -19.30 -35.23 -6.95
CA THR A 539 -19.20 -35.05 -8.41
C THR A 539 -19.80 -33.73 -8.88
N PHE A 540 -19.50 -33.35 -10.12
CA PHE A 540 -20.07 -32.19 -10.80
C PHE A 540 -21.61 -32.23 -10.85
N GLN A 541 -22.24 -31.06 -10.68
CA GLN A 541 -23.67 -30.84 -10.87
C GLN A 541 -23.88 -29.57 -11.70
N GLN A 542 -24.54 -29.70 -12.85
CA GLN A 542 -24.74 -28.58 -13.78
C GLN A 542 -25.54 -27.44 -13.15
N SER A 543 -26.58 -27.73 -12.39
CA SER A 543 -27.40 -26.72 -11.71
C SER A 543 -26.62 -25.83 -10.75
N VAL A 544 -25.59 -26.38 -10.08
CA VAL A 544 -24.73 -25.63 -9.16
C VAL A 544 -23.75 -24.75 -9.94
N ALA A 545 -23.19 -25.26 -11.05
CA ALA A 545 -22.34 -24.48 -11.95
C ALA A 545 -23.11 -23.32 -12.61
N ASP A 546 -24.34 -23.56 -13.05
CA ASP A 546 -25.22 -22.52 -13.62
C ASP A 546 -25.55 -21.44 -12.58
N ALA A 547 -25.76 -21.83 -11.31
CA ALA A 547 -25.95 -20.90 -10.21
C ALA A 547 -24.70 -20.06 -9.94
N ALA A 548 -23.51 -20.65 -9.94
CA ALA A 548 -22.25 -19.92 -9.80
C ALA A 548 -22.02 -18.96 -10.98
N GLN A 549 -22.35 -19.37 -12.21
CA GLN A 549 -22.25 -18.52 -13.40
C GLN A 549 -23.17 -17.29 -13.30
N ALA A 550 -24.40 -17.47 -12.83
CA ALA A 550 -25.32 -16.34 -12.62
C ALA A 550 -24.78 -15.32 -11.59
N ILE A 551 -24.14 -15.79 -10.52
CA ILE A 551 -23.42 -14.92 -9.57
C ILE A 551 -22.27 -14.19 -10.26
N GLN A 552 -21.45 -14.90 -11.03
CA GLN A 552 -20.31 -14.32 -11.75
C GLN A 552 -20.77 -13.24 -12.74
N ASP A 553 -21.88 -13.46 -13.45
CA ASP A 553 -22.42 -12.51 -14.41
C ASP A 553 -22.96 -11.25 -13.73
N CYS A 554 -23.56 -11.37 -12.55
CA CYS A 554 -23.90 -10.21 -11.72
C CYS A 554 -22.63 -9.50 -11.22
N ALA A 555 -21.66 -10.23 -10.69
CA ALA A 555 -20.38 -9.70 -10.21
C ALA A 555 -19.62 -8.91 -11.29
N ARG A 556 -19.66 -9.37 -12.55
CA ARG A 556 -19.07 -8.69 -13.72
C ARG A 556 -19.70 -7.34 -14.03
N GLN A 557 -20.83 -6.97 -13.41
CA GLN A 557 -21.43 -5.64 -13.52
C GLN A 557 -20.82 -4.63 -12.54
N PHE A 558 -20.05 -5.08 -11.54
CA PHE A 558 -19.40 -4.20 -10.58
C PHE A 558 -18.34 -3.29 -11.25
N ARG A 559 -18.50 -1.98 -11.10
CA ARG A 559 -17.56 -0.96 -11.61
C ARG A 559 -17.31 0.06 -10.52
N LEU A 560 -16.03 0.31 -10.22
CA LEU A 560 -15.65 1.32 -9.24
C LEU A 560 -16.12 2.70 -9.71
N GLY A 561 -16.73 3.47 -8.81
CA GLY A 561 -17.23 4.82 -9.10
C GLY A 561 -18.57 4.90 -9.84
N LEU A 562 -19.17 3.77 -10.22
CA LEU A 562 -20.54 3.72 -10.76
C LEU A 562 -21.55 3.26 -9.69
N PRO A 563 -22.85 3.59 -9.85
CA PRO A 563 -23.89 3.06 -8.98
C PRO A 563 -23.88 1.53 -8.97
N LEU A 564 -24.02 0.94 -7.78
CA LEU A 564 -24.07 -0.50 -7.63
C LEU A 564 -25.37 -1.07 -8.23
N PRO A 565 -25.32 -2.23 -8.93
CA PRO A 565 -26.52 -2.94 -9.36
C PRO A 565 -27.49 -3.18 -8.19
N ASN A 566 -28.77 -2.93 -8.42
CA ASN A 566 -29.82 -3.12 -7.41
C ASN A 566 -31.13 -3.56 -8.09
N SER A 567 -31.21 -4.84 -8.42
CA SER A 567 -32.35 -5.46 -9.10
C SER A 567 -32.49 -6.92 -8.69
N PRO A 568 -33.67 -7.54 -8.84
CA PRO A 568 -33.83 -8.96 -8.50
C PRO A 568 -32.87 -9.91 -9.23
N SER A 569 -32.44 -9.56 -10.44
CA SER A 569 -31.48 -10.34 -11.23
C SER A 569 -30.02 -10.07 -10.86
N CYS A 570 -29.73 -8.96 -10.17
CA CYS A 570 -28.40 -8.62 -9.69
C CYS A 570 -28.46 -7.47 -8.68
N THR A 571 -28.07 -7.76 -7.44
CA THR A 571 -27.90 -6.78 -6.38
C THR A 571 -26.48 -6.87 -5.83
N ILE A 572 -25.80 -5.73 -5.71
CA ILE A 572 -24.48 -5.63 -5.10
C ILE A 572 -24.52 -4.63 -3.96
N THR A 573 -24.10 -5.04 -2.77
CA THR A 573 -24.13 -4.21 -1.56
C THR A 573 -22.79 -4.27 -0.83
N GLN A 574 -22.27 -3.12 -0.38
CA GLN A 574 -21.07 -3.12 0.46
C GLN A 574 -21.42 -3.71 1.83
N PHE A 575 -20.61 -4.65 2.32
CA PHE A 575 -20.79 -5.21 3.66
C PHE A 575 -19.57 -5.02 4.56
N SER A 576 -18.38 -4.82 3.97
CA SER A 576 -17.18 -4.49 4.76
C SER A 576 -17.38 -3.14 5.42
N LYS A 577 -17.07 -3.06 6.71
CA LYS A 577 -17.07 -1.81 7.46
C LYS A 577 -15.72 -1.09 7.31
N PRO A 578 -15.69 0.25 7.48
CA PRO A 578 -14.45 1.00 7.58
C PRO A 578 -13.50 0.44 8.63
#